data_AF-A0A1J5C7A7-F1
#
_entry.id   AF-A0A1J5C7A7-F1
#
_cell.length_a   1.000
_cell.length_b   1.000
_cell.length_c   1.000
_cell.angle_alpha   90.00
_cell.angle_beta   90.00
_cell.angle_gamma   90.00
#
_symmetry.space_group_name_H-M   'P 1'
#
loop_
_entity.id
_entity.type
_entity.pdbx_description
1 polymer ?
#
loop_
_entity_poly.entity_id
_entity_poly.type
_entity_poly.pdbx_seq_one_letter_code
_entity_poly.pdbx_strand_id
1 'polypeptide(L)'
;MKFLVVLVLALGGWAFWWVNHSLPLSAPTLELAVEPGTPPRSVARDVVGAGVQTSADLLYWWFRLSGQARSIKAGNYELETGLTPRSLLAKLTRGEEALRSVTLVEGWTFKQVRAALLKAEHLKPDTESLQDALIMAQLGLPDRHPEGRFYPDTYTYAKNSSDLKVLLRAMHAMDKQLALAWQARSTNSPLKNPDELLILASIVEKETGLASDRDMVASVFSNRLRIGMMLQTDPTVIYGMGDKFDGNLRRRDLQTDTPWNTYTRAGLPPTPIAMPGKASLMAAAQPASNRALYFVARGDGSSQFSDNLDAHNRAVNKYQRGQ
;
A
#
# COMPACT_ATOMS: atom_id res chain seq x y z
N MET A 1 -18.99 59.50 -21.11
CA MET A 1 -18.27 58.96 -19.93
C MET A 1 -19.20 58.25 -18.93
N LYS A 2 -20.29 58.87 -18.44
CA LYS A 2 -21.21 58.25 -17.46
C LYS A 2 -21.86 56.93 -17.92
N PHE A 3 -22.30 56.85 -19.18
CA PHE A 3 -22.90 55.63 -19.76
C PHE A 3 -21.94 54.43 -19.80
N LEU A 4 -20.66 54.68 -20.10
CA LEU A 4 -19.62 53.65 -20.14
C LEU A 4 -19.36 53.05 -18.75
N VAL A 5 -19.35 53.89 -17.71
CA VAL A 5 -19.16 53.46 -16.33
C VAL A 5 -20.32 52.58 -15.86
N VAL A 6 -21.56 52.97 -16.17
CA VAL A 6 -22.75 52.18 -15.84
C VAL A 6 -22.72 50.81 -16.54
N LEU A 7 -22.31 50.77 -17.81
CA LEU A 7 -22.21 49.54 -18.58
C LEU A 7 -21.16 48.57 -18.00
N VAL A 8 -19.99 49.08 -17.59
CA VAL A 8 -18.94 48.28 -16.95
C VAL A 8 -19.39 47.76 -15.59
N LEU A 9 -20.06 48.57 -14.77
CA LEU A 9 -20.59 48.15 -13.48
C LEU A 9 -21.70 47.08 -13.64
N ALA A 10 -22.57 47.23 -14.63
CA ALA A 10 -23.60 46.24 -14.94
C ALA A 10 -22.98 44.90 -15.40
N LEU A 11 -21.97 44.95 -16.28
CA LEU A 11 -21.22 43.77 -16.71
C LEU A 11 -20.49 43.10 -15.54
N GLY A 12 -19.87 43.89 -14.66
CA GLY A 12 -19.21 43.40 -13.45
C GLY A 12 -20.18 42.74 -12.47
N GLY A 13 -21.34 43.35 -12.26
CA GLY A 13 -22.41 42.79 -11.41
C GLY A 13 -22.97 41.49 -11.97
N TRP A 14 -23.22 41.43 -13.28
CA TRP A 14 -23.67 40.22 -13.95
C TRP A 14 -22.62 39.11 -13.88
N ALA A 15 -21.35 39.41 -14.15
CA ALA A 15 -20.27 38.44 -14.05
C ALA A 15 -20.11 37.90 -12.61
N PHE A 16 -20.18 38.79 -11.61
CA PHE A 16 -20.14 38.40 -10.20
C PHE A 16 -21.33 37.51 -9.82
N TRP A 17 -22.53 37.84 -10.28
CA TRP A 17 -23.71 36.99 -10.06
C TRP A 17 -23.52 35.62 -10.71
N TRP A 18 -23.12 35.57 -11.99
CA TRP A 18 -22.99 34.33 -12.76
C TRP A 18 -21.96 33.37 -12.15
N VAL A 19 -20.80 33.84 -11.71
CA VAL A 19 -19.76 32.97 -11.14
C VAL A 19 -20.13 32.33 -9.81
N ASN A 20 -21.13 32.89 -9.11
CA ASN A 20 -21.66 32.38 -7.85
C ASN A 20 -23.02 31.67 -8.02
N HIS A 21 -23.61 31.70 -9.21
CA HIS A 21 -24.87 31.03 -9.50
C HIS A 21 -24.63 29.56 -9.89
N SER A 22 -25.55 28.68 -9.52
CA SER A 22 -25.43 27.25 -9.84
C SER A 22 -25.55 27.00 -11.34
N LEU A 23 -24.67 26.14 -11.85
CA LEU A 23 -24.72 25.63 -13.20
C LEU A 23 -25.69 24.44 -13.25
N PRO A 24 -26.70 24.45 -14.13
CA PRO A 24 -27.55 23.29 -14.33
C PRO A 24 -26.74 22.13 -14.89
N LEU A 25 -27.00 20.92 -14.40
CA LEU A 25 -26.34 19.68 -14.84
C LEU A 25 -27.35 18.76 -15.52
N SER A 26 -26.93 17.99 -16.51
CA SER A 26 -27.79 17.00 -17.19
C SER A 26 -28.11 15.76 -16.34
N ALA A 27 -27.35 15.53 -15.26
CA ALA A 27 -27.57 14.45 -14.30
C ALA A 27 -27.11 14.91 -12.89
N PRO A 28 -27.50 14.21 -11.81
CA PRO A 28 -27.08 14.55 -10.45
C PRO A 28 -25.56 14.61 -10.25
N THR A 29 -24.86 13.77 -11.00
CA THR A 29 -23.41 13.62 -10.98
C THR A 29 -22.91 13.45 -12.42
N LEU A 30 -21.87 14.19 -12.81
CA LEU A 30 -21.23 14.08 -14.12
C LEU A 30 -19.74 13.75 -13.95
N GLU A 31 -19.18 12.94 -14.84
CA GLU A 31 -17.75 12.69 -14.89
C GLU A 31 -17.07 13.60 -15.92
N LEU A 32 -15.97 14.25 -15.53
CA LEU A 32 -15.13 15.06 -16.41
C LEU A 32 -13.69 14.53 -16.38
N ALA A 33 -13.20 14.06 -17.52
CA ALA A 33 -11.80 13.71 -17.70
C ALA A 33 -11.02 14.87 -18.34
N VAL A 34 -9.92 15.28 -17.73
CA VAL A 34 -9.00 16.30 -18.25
C VAL A 34 -7.64 15.66 -18.48
N GLU A 35 -7.23 15.51 -19.73
CA GLU A 35 -5.94 14.92 -20.09
C GLU A 35 -4.77 15.89 -19.86
N PRO A 36 -3.55 15.40 -19.57
CA PRO A 36 -2.35 16.23 -19.47
C PRO A 36 -2.12 17.07 -20.73
N GLY A 37 -1.88 18.38 -20.54
CA GLY A 37 -1.63 19.30 -21.64
C GLY A 37 -2.89 19.85 -22.33
N THR A 38 -4.09 19.49 -21.86
CA THR A 38 -5.35 20.01 -22.41
C THR A 38 -5.43 21.54 -22.22
N PRO A 39 -5.60 22.33 -23.30
CA PRO A 39 -5.68 23.78 -23.18
C PRO A 39 -6.99 24.20 -22.50
N PRO A 40 -7.03 25.33 -21.75
CA PRO A 40 -8.22 25.76 -21.00
C PRO A 40 -9.51 25.89 -21.83
N ARG A 41 -9.37 26.17 -23.14
CA ARG A 41 -10.50 26.22 -24.06
C ARG A 41 -11.08 24.85 -24.38
N SER A 42 -10.24 23.81 -24.47
CA SER A 42 -10.71 22.43 -24.58
C SER A 42 -11.36 22.00 -23.28
N VAL A 43 -10.74 22.27 -22.12
CA VAL A 43 -11.34 21.96 -20.81
C VAL A 43 -12.75 22.56 -20.67
N ALA A 44 -12.96 23.81 -21.09
CA ALA A 44 -14.29 24.43 -21.07
C ALA A 44 -15.31 23.73 -21.98
N ARG A 45 -14.87 23.18 -23.13
CA ARG A 45 -15.72 22.36 -24.00
C ARG A 45 -15.99 20.99 -23.38
N ASP A 46 -14.99 20.38 -22.77
CA ASP A 46 -15.10 19.07 -22.12
C ASP A 46 -16.08 19.13 -20.93
N VAL A 47 -16.07 20.23 -20.17
CA VAL A 47 -17.04 20.51 -19.10
C VAL A 47 -18.48 20.52 -19.64
N VAL A 48 -18.72 21.22 -20.75
CA VAL A 48 -20.05 21.28 -21.37
C VAL A 48 -20.42 19.94 -22.00
N GLY A 49 -19.46 19.28 -22.65
CA GLY A 49 -19.63 17.94 -23.23
C GLY A 49 -19.93 16.86 -22.20
N ALA A 50 -19.42 17.00 -20.97
CA ALA A 50 -19.74 16.15 -19.83
C ALA A 50 -21.17 16.35 -19.32
N GLY A 51 -21.87 17.42 -19.73
CA GLY A 51 -23.27 17.66 -19.38
C GLY A 51 -23.54 18.90 -18.53
N VAL A 52 -22.54 19.75 -18.29
CA VAL A 52 -22.75 21.05 -17.62
C VAL A 52 -23.43 22.00 -18.61
N GLN A 53 -24.65 22.43 -18.30
CA GLN A 53 -25.48 23.23 -19.20
C GLN A 53 -25.10 24.72 -19.13
N THR A 54 -23.98 25.07 -19.77
CA THR A 54 -23.52 26.45 -19.88
C THR A 54 -22.76 26.67 -21.19
N SER A 55 -22.35 27.91 -21.46
CA SER A 55 -21.53 28.21 -22.63
C SER A 55 -20.06 27.92 -22.37
N ALA A 56 -19.45 27.12 -23.25
CA ALA A 56 -18.02 26.83 -23.20
C ALA A 56 -17.17 28.10 -23.35
N ASP A 57 -17.62 29.09 -24.14
CA ASP A 57 -16.90 30.36 -24.28
C ASP A 57 -16.98 31.21 -23.00
N LEU A 58 -18.12 31.21 -22.30
CA LEU A 58 -18.25 31.90 -21.00
C LEU A 58 -17.32 31.27 -19.94
N LEU A 59 -17.29 29.94 -19.85
CA LEU A 59 -16.37 29.22 -18.97
C LEU A 59 -14.90 29.49 -19.32
N TYR A 60 -14.56 29.48 -20.61
CA TYR A 60 -13.21 29.80 -21.07
C TYR A 60 -12.78 31.21 -20.64
N TRP A 61 -13.62 32.21 -20.85
CA TRP A 61 -13.32 33.58 -20.44
C TRP A 61 -13.21 33.71 -18.93
N TRP A 62 -14.05 33.03 -18.16
CA TRP A 62 -13.92 32.96 -16.70
C TRP A 62 -12.58 32.36 -16.27
N PHE A 63 -12.18 31.21 -16.83
CA PHE A 63 -10.89 30.58 -16.54
C PHE A 63 -9.72 31.53 -16.85
N ARG A 64 -9.81 32.28 -17.96
CA ARG A 64 -8.78 33.24 -18.37
C ARG A 64 -8.72 34.47 -17.46
N LEU A 65 -9.87 35.11 -17.20
CA LEU A 65 -9.97 36.34 -16.43
C LEU A 65 -9.70 36.13 -14.93
N SER A 66 -9.95 34.93 -14.42
CA SER A 66 -9.59 34.54 -13.05
C SER A 66 -8.07 34.46 -12.80
N GLY A 67 -7.26 34.45 -13.85
CA GLY A 67 -5.81 34.26 -13.77
C GLY A 67 -5.37 32.81 -13.49
N GLN A 68 -6.32 31.88 -13.27
CA GLN A 68 -6.02 30.50 -12.86
C GLN A 68 -6.09 29.48 -14.00
N ALA A 69 -6.38 29.89 -15.24
CA ALA A 69 -6.45 29.00 -16.39
C ALA A 69 -5.24 28.05 -16.54
N ARG A 70 -4.02 28.52 -16.24
CA ARG A 70 -2.80 27.70 -16.31
C ARG A 70 -2.62 26.75 -15.13
N SER A 71 -3.36 26.96 -14.05
CA SER A 71 -3.31 26.16 -12.82
C SER A 71 -4.28 24.98 -12.84
N ILE A 72 -5.15 24.89 -13.85
CA ILE A 72 -6.04 23.74 -14.06
C ILE A 72 -5.20 22.47 -14.16
N LYS A 73 -5.51 21.49 -13.32
CA LYS A 73 -4.83 20.21 -13.28
C LYS A 73 -5.51 19.23 -14.24
N ALA A 74 -4.71 18.33 -14.79
CA ALA A 74 -5.23 17.13 -15.43
C ALA A 74 -5.72 16.17 -14.35
N GLY A 75 -6.77 15.41 -14.63
CA GLY A 75 -7.41 14.55 -13.64
C GLY A 75 -8.82 14.14 -14.03
N ASN A 76 -9.40 13.23 -13.27
CA ASN A 76 -10.81 12.85 -13.40
C ASN A 76 -11.61 13.50 -12.26
N TYR A 77 -12.61 14.28 -12.60
CA TYR A 77 -13.41 15.05 -11.67
C TYR A 77 -14.85 14.58 -11.68
N GLU A 78 -15.44 14.52 -10.49
CA GLU A 78 -16.87 14.28 -10.31
C GLU A 78 -17.58 15.63 -10.09
N LEU A 79 -18.52 15.99 -10.94
CA LEU A 79 -19.25 17.25 -10.90
C LEU A 79 -20.66 17.01 -10.36
N GLU A 80 -20.96 17.55 -9.19
CA GLU A 80 -22.21 17.33 -8.47
C GLU A 80 -23.15 18.55 -8.55
N THR A 81 -24.44 18.34 -8.26
CA THR A 81 -25.42 19.43 -8.19
C THR A 81 -25.00 20.52 -7.20
N GLY A 82 -25.32 21.78 -7.53
CA GLY A 82 -24.85 22.95 -6.78
C GLY A 82 -23.46 23.46 -7.20
N LEU A 83 -22.85 22.85 -8.22
CA LEU A 83 -21.64 23.36 -8.87
C LEU A 83 -21.84 24.80 -9.38
N THR A 84 -20.91 25.70 -9.10
CA THR A 84 -20.86 27.07 -9.63
C THR A 84 -19.62 27.22 -10.51
N PRO A 85 -19.53 28.21 -11.41
CA PRO A 85 -18.29 28.43 -12.19
C PRO A 85 -17.06 28.65 -11.30
N ARG A 86 -17.25 29.30 -10.15
CA ARG A 86 -16.19 29.51 -9.16
C ARG A 86 -15.75 28.21 -8.49
N SER A 87 -16.68 27.39 -8.02
CA SER A 87 -16.34 26.11 -7.38
C SER A 87 -15.79 25.10 -8.38
N LEU A 88 -16.29 25.07 -9.62
CA LEU A 88 -15.72 24.28 -10.71
C LEU A 88 -14.25 24.63 -10.96
N LEU A 89 -13.95 25.93 -11.15
CA LEU A 89 -12.58 26.35 -11.38
C LEU A 89 -11.68 26.02 -10.18
N ALA A 90 -12.16 26.21 -8.95
CA ALA A 90 -11.42 25.84 -7.75
C ALA A 90 -11.16 24.33 -7.68
N LYS A 91 -12.15 23.48 -8.00
CA LYS A 91 -12.02 22.03 -8.05
C LYS A 91 -10.93 21.60 -9.06
N LEU A 92 -10.99 22.18 -10.26
CA LEU A 92 -10.03 21.94 -11.35
C LEU A 92 -8.61 22.43 -11.00
N THR A 93 -8.46 23.58 -10.35
CA THR A 93 -7.12 24.14 -10.03
C THR A 93 -6.48 23.50 -8.81
N ARG A 94 -7.29 23.04 -7.85
CA ARG A 94 -6.83 22.27 -6.69
C ARG A 94 -6.53 20.81 -7.01
N GLY A 95 -7.06 20.28 -8.12
CA GLY A 95 -6.92 18.86 -8.44
C GLY A 95 -7.73 17.98 -7.49
N GLU A 96 -8.94 18.43 -7.11
CA GLU A 96 -9.88 17.63 -6.30
C GLU A 96 -10.51 16.52 -7.17
N GLU A 97 -9.68 15.57 -7.56
CA GLU A 97 -10.01 14.43 -8.40
C GLU A 97 -10.87 13.40 -7.65
N ALA A 98 -11.69 12.65 -8.39
CA ALA A 98 -12.40 11.49 -7.86
C ALA A 98 -11.38 10.38 -7.57
N LEU A 99 -11.01 10.24 -6.30
CA LEU A 99 -10.06 9.23 -5.85
C LEU A 99 -10.79 7.93 -5.53
N ARG A 100 -10.23 6.82 -6.02
CA ARG A 100 -10.53 5.46 -5.57
C ARG A 100 -9.42 5.02 -4.61
N SER A 101 -9.62 3.89 -3.94
CA SER A 101 -8.61 3.32 -3.06
C SER A 101 -8.43 1.82 -3.30
N VAL A 102 -7.24 1.33 -2.97
CA VAL A 102 -6.91 -0.09 -2.91
C VAL A 102 -6.17 -0.33 -1.61
N THR A 103 -6.60 -1.35 -0.86
CA THR A 103 -5.97 -1.73 0.42
C THR A 103 -5.06 -2.92 0.19
N LEU A 104 -3.78 -2.75 0.55
CA LEU A 104 -2.81 -3.84 0.62
C LEU A 104 -2.77 -4.33 2.07
N VAL A 105 -3.03 -5.62 2.28
CA VAL A 105 -3.17 -6.17 3.64
C VAL A 105 -1.83 -6.73 4.14
N GLU A 106 -1.59 -6.59 5.44
CA GLU A 106 -0.43 -7.18 6.13
C GLU A 106 -0.38 -8.71 5.92
N GLY A 107 0.81 -9.26 5.75
CA GLY A 107 1.01 -10.71 5.58
C GLY A 107 0.69 -11.24 4.17
N TRP A 108 0.33 -10.37 3.21
CA TRP A 108 0.20 -10.72 1.80
C TRP A 108 1.55 -10.95 1.13
N THR A 109 1.58 -11.87 0.17
CA THR A 109 2.71 -12.02 -0.76
C THR A 109 2.64 -10.99 -1.90
N PHE A 110 3.73 -10.78 -2.62
CA PHE A 110 3.71 -9.90 -3.81
C PHE A 110 2.70 -10.37 -4.86
N LYS A 111 2.51 -11.69 -5.02
CA LYS A 111 1.47 -12.27 -5.89
C LYS A 111 0.06 -11.80 -5.49
N GLN A 112 -0.24 -11.75 -4.18
CA GLN A 112 -1.53 -11.27 -3.68
C GLN A 112 -1.69 -9.76 -3.86
N VAL A 113 -0.62 -8.98 -3.66
CA VAL A 113 -0.59 -7.54 -3.96
C VAL A 113 -0.93 -7.29 -5.44
N ARG A 114 -0.28 -7.99 -6.38
CA ARG A 114 -0.56 -7.86 -7.81
C ARG A 114 -2.01 -8.23 -8.14
N ALA A 115 -2.53 -9.31 -7.55
CA ALA A 115 -3.92 -9.71 -7.73
C ALA A 115 -4.93 -8.67 -7.21
N ALA A 116 -4.60 -7.97 -6.12
CA ALA A 116 -5.44 -6.89 -5.60
C ALA A 116 -5.43 -5.65 -6.51
N LEU A 117 -4.26 -5.27 -7.04
CA LEU A 117 -4.13 -4.17 -7.99
C LEU A 117 -4.89 -4.45 -9.30
N LEU A 118 -4.81 -5.68 -9.82
CA LEU A 118 -5.54 -6.08 -11.02
C LEU A 118 -7.07 -6.00 -10.85
N LYS A 119 -7.57 -6.24 -9.64
CA LYS A 119 -9.00 -6.15 -9.32
C LYS A 119 -9.46 -4.73 -8.97
N ALA A 120 -8.55 -3.77 -8.86
CA ALA A 120 -8.87 -2.41 -8.43
C ALA A 120 -9.62 -1.66 -9.54
N GLU A 121 -10.75 -1.02 -9.19
CA GLU A 121 -11.61 -0.36 -10.16
C GLU A 121 -10.94 0.83 -10.84
N HIS A 122 -10.95 0.84 -12.17
CA HIS A 122 -10.38 1.90 -12.99
C HIS A 122 -8.89 2.21 -12.72
N LEU A 123 -8.14 1.24 -12.20
CA LEU A 123 -6.68 1.29 -12.17
C LEU A 123 -6.15 0.67 -13.48
N LYS A 124 -5.21 1.34 -14.14
CA LYS A 124 -4.57 0.79 -15.35
C LYS A 124 -3.61 -0.33 -14.95
N PRO A 125 -3.79 -1.55 -15.47
CA PRO A 125 -2.96 -2.71 -15.13
C PRO A 125 -1.65 -2.72 -15.95
N ASP A 126 -0.87 -1.63 -15.89
CA ASP A 126 0.37 -1.50 -16.67
C ASP A 126 1.42 -2.56 -16.27
N THR A 127 1.33 -3.11 -15.06
CA THR A 127 2.23 -4.17 -14.58
C THR A 127 1.71 -5.59 -14.77
N GLU A 128 0.49 -5.81 -15.29
CA GLU A 128 -0.12 -7.14 -15.40
C GLU A 128 0.72 -8.11 -16.25
N SER A 129 1.16 -7.67 -17.42
CA SER A 129 1.96 -8.48 -18.35
C SER A 129 3.46 -8.50 -18.02
N LEU A 130 3.90 -7.69 -17.04
CA LEU A 130 5.31 -7.57 -16.69
C LEU A 130 5.75 -8.69 -15.75
N GLN A 131 6.99 -9.13 -15.96
CA GLN A 131 7.69 -9.98 -14.99
C GLN A 131 8.11 -9.15 -13.79
N ASP A 132 8.15 -9.79 -12.61
CA ASP A 132 8.49 -9.15 -11.34
C ASP A 132 9.83 -8.39 -11.41
N ALA A 133 10.85 -8.95 -12.08
CA ALA A 133 12.14 -8.29 -12.26
C ALA A 133 12.05 -6.97 -13.07
N LEU A 134 11.19 -6.92 -14.10
CA LEU A 134 10.98 -5.72 -14.90
C LEU A 134 10.21 -4.65 -14.11
N ILE A 135 9.24 -5.06 -13.30
CA ILE A 135 8.52 -4.15 -12.40
C ILE A 135 9.53 -3.50 -11.44
N MET A 136 10.37 -4.30 -10.79
CA MET A 136 11.40 -3.79 -9.86
C MET A 136 12.42 -2.89 -10.55
N ALA A 137 12.81 -3.20 -11.80
CA ALA A 137 13.67 -2.33 -12.60
C ALA A 137 13.00 -0.97 -12.90
N GLN A 138 11.71 -0.95 -13.26
CA GLN A 138 10.95 0.30 -13.48
C GLN A 138 10.78 1.12 -12.19
N LEU A 139 10.78 0.45 -11.03
CA LEU A 139 10.76 1.09 -9.71
C LEU A 139 12.15 1.55 -9.24
N GLY A 140 13.21 1.33 -10.02
CA GLY A 140 14.58 1.77 -9.69
C GLY A 140 15.35 0.83 -8.76
N LEU A 141 14.86 -0.40 -8.56
CA LEU A 141 15.52 -1.44 -7.77
C LEU A 141 15.78 -2.70 -8.62
N PRO A 142 16.60 -2.60 -9.68
CA PRO A 142 17.01 -3.79 -10.43
C PRO A 142 17.69 -4.80 -9.50
N ASP A 143 17.55 -6.09 -9.80
CA ASP A 143 18.13 -7.22 -9.06
C ASP A 143 17.63 -7.42 -7.61
N ARG A 144 16.60 -6.69 -7.19
CA ARG A 144 15.95 -6.89 -5.89
C ARG A 144 14.66 -7.69 -6.04
N HIS A 145 14.49 -8.69 -5.17
CA HIS A 145 13.23 -9.43 -5.09
C HIS A 145 12.10 -8.52 -4.55
N PRO A 146 10.88 -8.56 -5.12
CA PRO A 146 9.77 -7.69 -4.72
C PRO A 146 9.17 -8.04 -3.35
N GLU A 147 9.31 -9.28 -2.89
CA GLU A 147 8.68 -9.75 -1.66
C GLU A 147 9.11 -8.91 -0.44
N GLY A 148 8.12 -8.52 0.38
CA GLY A 148 8.32 -7.66 1.54
C GLY A 148 8.54 -6.18 1.24
N ARG A 149 8.67 -5.74 -0.02
CA ARG A 149 9.08 -4.37 -0.35
C ARG A 149 7.95 -3.36 -0.52
N PHE A 150 6.69 -3.76 -0.34
CA PHE A 150 5.53 -2.88 -0.54
C PHE A 150 4.74 -2.78 0.76
N TYR A 151 4.66 -1.57 1.32
CA TYR A 151 4.07 -1.39 2.63
C TYR A 151 2.56 -1.65 2.62
N PRO A 152 2.04 -2.47 3.53
CA PRO A 152 0.60 -2.71 3.64
C PRO A 152 -0.10 -1.46 4.19
N ASP A 153 -0.93 -0.83 3.35
CA ASP A 153 -1.73 0.34 3.69
C ASP A 153 -2.85 0.51 2.64
N THR A 154 -3.70 1.51 2.82
CA THR A 154 -4.70 1.93 1.84
C THR A 154 -4.14 3.04 0.96
N TYR A 155 -4.02 2.76 -0.34
CA TYR A 155 -3.50 3.68 -1.33
C TYR A 155 -4.63 4.27 -2.15
N THR A 156 -4.75 5.60 -2.10
CA THR A 156 -5.67 6.34 -2.97
C THR A 156 -5.06 6.54 -4.35
N TYR A 157 -5.86 6.46 -5.40
CA TYR A 157 -5.43 6.70 -6.78
C TYR A 157 -6.54 7.37 -7.58
N ALA A 158 -6.15 8.19 -8.56
CA ALA A 158 -7.10 8.75 -9.51
C ALA A 158 -7.51 7.69 -10.53
N LYS A 159 -8.73 7.80 -11.05
CA LYS A 159 -9.21 7.00 -12.19
C LYS A 159 -8.16 7.01 -13.32
N ASN A 160 -7.97 5.86 -13.97
CA ASN A 160 -7.01 5.67 -15.06
C ASN A 160 -5.52 5.87 -14.68
N SER A 161 -5.20 5.90 -13.38
CA SER A 161 -3.81 5.87 -12.90
C SER A 161 -3.18 4.51 -13.12
N SER A 162 -1.87 4.50 -13.38
CA SER A 162 -1.05 3.29 -13.45
C SER A 162 -0.93 2.60 -12.08
N ASP A 163 -1.11 1.28 -12.04
CA ASP A 163 -0.80 0.43 -10.89
C ASP A 163 0.68 0.54 -10.44
N LEU A 164 1.61 0.77 -11.38
CA LEU A 164 3.02 1.01 -11.08
C LEU A 164 3.22 2.22 -10.15
N LYS A 165 2.37 3.27 -10.26
CA LYS A 165 2.43 4.43 -9.36
C LYS A 165 2.00 4.07 -7.94
N VAL A 166 1.05 3.15 -7.79
CA VAL A 166 0.64 2.64 -6.48
C VAL A 166 1.77 1.83 -5.86
N LEU A 167 2.38 0.93 -6.64
CA LEU A 167 3.56 0.16 -6.22
C LEU A 167 4.72 1.06 -5.81
N LEU A 168 5.03 2.11 -6.58
CA LEU A 168 6.08 3.07 -6.24
C LEU A 168 5.83 3.76 -4.89
N ARG A 169 4.58 4.19 -4.64
CA ARG A 169 4.20 4.79 -3.36
C ARG A 169 4.32 3.80 -2.21
N ALA A 170 3.89 2.55 -2.42
CA ALA A 170 3.98 1.50 -1.42
C ALA A 170 5.42 1.10 -1.11
N MET A 171 6.30 1.12 -2.12
CA MET A 171 7.73 0.90 -1.96
C MET A 171 8.39 1.99 -1.11
N HIS A 172 8.18 3.26 -1.45
CA HIS A 172 8.71 4.38 -0.65
C HIS A 172 8.18 4.38 0.79
N ALA A 173 6.92 3.99 0.98
CA ALA A 173 6.35 3.83 2.31
C ALA A 173 7.07 2.72 3.09
N MET A 174 7.38 1.58 2.45
CA MET A 174 8.12 0.49 3.09
C MET A 174 9.53 0.92 3.45
N ASP A 175 10.26 1.54 2.51
CA ASP A 175 11.62 2.03 2.75
C ASP A 175 11.67 2.99 3.95
N LYS A 176 10.68 3.89 4.06
CA LYS A 176 10.54 4.80 5.20
C LYS A 176 10.33 4.05 6.52
N GLN A 177 9.38 3.11 6.56
CA GLN A 177 9.08 2.36 7.80
C GLN A 177 10.23 1.44 8.20
N LEU A 178 10.86 0.80 7.22
CA LEU A 178 12.04 -0.04 7.43
C LEU A 178 13.22 0.78 7.96
N ALA A 179 13.47 1.97 7.42
CA ALA A 179 14.52 2.86 7.92
C ALA A 179 14.26 3.28 9.37
N LEU A 180 13.01 3.62 9.72
CA LEU A 180 12.63 3.97 11.09
C LEU A 180 12.83 2.78 12.05
N ALA A 181 12.37 1.58 11.68
CA ALA A 181 12.55 0.37 12.48
C ALA A 181 14.04 0.03 12.64
N TRP A 182 14.83 0.13 11.56
CA TRP A 182 16.27 -0.14 11.59
C TRP A 182 17.04 0.82 12.49
N GLN A 183 16.67 2.11 12.51
CA GLN A 183 17.24 3.10 13.42
C GLN A 183 16.87 2.80 14.88
N ALA A 184 15.65 2.32 15.13
CA ALA A 184 15.16 1.97 16.45
C ALA A 184 15.66 0.60 16.97
N ARG A 185 16.41 -0.16 16.17
CA ARG A 185 16.79 -1.54 16.52
C ARG A 185 17.55 -1.64 17.84
N SER A 186 17.35 -2.75 18.54
CA SER A 186 18.10 -3.08 19.75
C SER A 186 19.59 -3.20 19.47
N THR A 187 20.43 -2.73 20.40
CA THR A 187 21.89 -2.82 20.31
C THR A 187 22.41 -4.26 20.25
N ASN A 188 21.63 -5.21 20.78
CA ASN A 188 21.94 -6.65 20.77
C ASN A 188 21.24 -7.40 19.63
N SER A 189 20.80 -6.69 18.59
CA SER A 189 20.16 -7.30 17.42
C SER A 189 21.14 -8.22 16.68
N PRO A 190 20.74 -9.47 16.33
CA PRO A 190 21.57 -10.37 15.52
C PRO A 190 21.58 -9.97 14.03
N LEU A 191 20.75 -8.99 13.63
CA LEU A 191 20.55 -8.58 12.24
C LEU A 191 21.66 -7.65 11.78
N LYS A 192 22.18 -7.89 10.57
CA LYS A 192 23.34 -7.19 10.01
C LYS A 192 22.98 -5.97 9.18
N ASN A 193 21.80 -5.96 8.57
CA ASN A 193 21.36 -4.91 7.68
C ASN A 193 19.82 -4.78 7.66
N PRO A 194 19.26 -3.69 7.08
CA PRO A 194 17.82 -3.52 6.97
C PRO A 194 17.11 -4.63 6.19
N ASP A 195 17.76 -5.23 5.18
CA ASP A 195 17.14 -6.33 4.41
C ASP A 195 16.90 -7.55 5.33
N GLU A 196 17.84 -7.91 6.20
CA GLU A 196 17.66 -8.98 7.20
C GLU A 196 16.53 -8.68 8.20
N LEU A 197 16.37 -7.40 8.58
CA LEU A 197 15.24 -6.97 9.41
C LEU A 197 13.92 -7.21 8.69
N LEU A 198 13.84 -6.84 7.41
CA LEU A 198 12.64 -7.02 6.61
C LEU A 198 12.27 -8.51 6.46
N ILE A 199 13.28 -9.37 6.28
CA ILE A 199 13.08 -10.83 6.21
C ILE A 199 12.52 -11.35 7.53
N LEU A 200 13.15 -11.01 8.66
CA LEU A 200 12.67 -11.44 9.98
C LEU A 200 11.26 -10.92 10.27
N ALA A 201 10.98 -9.65 9.95
CA ALA A 201 9.66 -9.05 10.12
C ALA A 201 8.59 -9.80 9.34
N SER A 202 8.87 -10.25 8.12
CA SER A 202 7.93 -11.05 7.32
C SER A 202 7.65 -12.43 7.91
N ILE A 203 8.62 -13.04 8.57
CA ILE A 203 8.43 -14.32 9.29
C ILE A 203 7.56 -14.11 10.53
N VAL A 204 7.89 -13.08 11.32
CA VAL A 204 7.12 -12.71 12.53
C VAL A 204 5.67 -12.39 12.17
N GLU A 205 5.42 -11.67 11.07
CA GLU A 205 4.08 -11.37 10.56
C GLU A 205 3.27 -12.64 10.31
N LYS A 206 3.88 -13.65 9.67
CA LYS A 206 3.19 -14.89 9.33
C LYS A 206 2.98 -15.84 10.50
N GLU A 207 3.77 -15.72 11.56
CA GLU A 207 3.63 -16.54 12.77
C GLU A 207 2.73 -15.95 13.85
N THR A 208 2.54 -14.64 13.84
CA THR A 208 1.81 -13.97 14.91
C THR A 208 0.30 -14.18 14.73
N GLY A 209 -0.28 -15.09 15.51
CA GLY A 209 -1.74 -15.20 15.64
C GLY A 209 -2.33 -14.07 16.49
N LEU A 210 -1.83 -13.90 17.72
CA LEU A 210 -2.28 -12.86 18.66
C LEU A 210 -1.26 -11.72 18.76
N ALA A 211 -1.73 -10.47 18.68
CA ALA A 211 -0.87 -9.30 18.65
C ALA A 211 0.08 -9.16 19.86
N SER A 212 -0.32 -9.65 21.05
CA SER A 212 0.50 -9.61 22.26
C SER A 212 1.71 -10.54 22.23
N ASP A 213 1.69 -11.58 21.40
CA ASP A 213 2.75 -12.59 21.33
C ASP A 213 3.88 -12.17 20.39
N ARG A 214 3.65 -11.15 19.55
CA ARG A 214 4.55 -10.74 18.47
C ARG A 214 5.98 -10.48 18.93
N ASP A 215 6.14 -9.71 20.00
CA ASP A 215 7.46 -9.34 20.52
C ASP A 215 8.20 -10.55 21.10
N MET A 216 7.46 -11.52 21.63
CA MET A 216 8.00 -12.79 22.13
C MET A 216 8.39 -13.73 20.99
N VAL A 217 7.57 -13.82 19.94
CA VAL A 217 7.88 -14.59 18.71
C VAL A 217 9.14 -14.03 18.05
N ALA A 218 9.21 -12.70 17.88
CA ALA A 218 10.40 -12.03 17.35
C ALA A 218 11.65 -12.29 18.21
N SER A 219 11.48 -12.37 19.53
CA SER A 219 12.57 -12.72 20.46
C SER A 219 13.07 -14.14 20.27
N VAL A 220 12.18 -15.12 20.12
CA VAL A 220 12.58 -16.52 19.86
C VAL A 220 13.43 -16.61 18.59
N PHE A 221 12.97 -16.03 17.47
CA PHE A 221 13.73 -16.05 16.23
C PHE A 221 15.05 -15.30 16.35
N SER A 222 15.06 -14.14 17.00
CA SER A 222 16.30 -13.38 17.26
C SER A 222 17.30 -14.17 18.12
N ASN A 223 16.82 -14.88 19.13
CA ASN A 223 17.65 -15.72 19.98
C ASN A 223 18.23 -16.92 19.20
N ARG A 224 17.41 -17.58 18.36
CA ARG A 224 17.86 -18.67 17.48
C ARG A 224 18.95 -18.19 16.51
N LEU A 225 18.74 -17.06 15.85
CA LEU A 225 19.74 -16.46 14.95
C LEU A 225 21.07 -16.20 15.67
N ARG A 226 21.01 -15.67 16.89
CA ARG A 226 22.21 -15.33 17.67
C ARG A 226 23.10 -16.54 17.97
N ILE A 227 22.49 -17.70 18.17
CA ILE A 227 23.20 -18.95 18.50
C ILE A 227 23.38 -19.89 17.30
N GLY A 228 23.00 -19.46 16.09
CA GLY A 228 23.10 -20.29 14.88
C GLY A 228 22.11 -21.46 14.83
N MET A 229 21.02 -21.40 15.61
CA MET A 229 19.95 -22.40 15.56
C MET A 229 19.04 -22.15 14.35
N MET A 230 18.60 -23.22 13.69
CA MET A 230 17.63 -23.15 12.58
C MET A 230 16.31 -22.51 13.03
N LEU A 231 15.67 -21.72 12.18
CA LEU A 231 14.44 -21.00 12.55
C LEU A 231 13.23 -21.93 12.63
N GLN A 232 13.16 -22.97 11.79
CA GLN A 232 12.12 -24.01 11.82
C GLN A 232 10.71 -23.45 11.95
N THR A 233 10.27 -22.70 10.93
CA THR A 233 8.97 -22.04 10.91
C THR A 233 8.19 -22.39 9.64
N ASP A 234 6.96 -22.88 9.82
CA ASP A 234 6.10 -23.43 8.78
C ASP A 234 5.82 -22.44 7.62
N PRO A 235 5.53 -21.14 7.86
CA PRO A 235 5.31 -20.16 6.81
C PRO A 235 6.43 -20.09 5.76
N THR A 236 7.69 -20.31 6.15
CA THR A 236 8.81 -20.27 5.20
C THR A 236 8.83 -21.48 4.26
N VAL A 237 8.40 -22.65 4.75
CA VAL A 237 8.23 -23.86 3.94
C VAL A 237 7.05 -23.68 3.00
N ILE A 238 5.92 -23.17 3.51
CA ILE A 238 4.71 -22.88 2.72
C ILE A 238 5.03 -21.91 1.58
N TYR A 239 5.77 -20.83 1.88
CA TYR A 239 6.23 -19.89 0.85
C TYR A 239 7.09 -20.57 -0.22
N GLY A 240 8.08 -21.36 0.20
CA GLY A 240 8.97 -22.08 -0.72
C GLY A 240 8.28 -23.14 -1.59
N MET A 241 7.13 -23.66 -1.17
CA MET A 241 6.32 -24.57 -1.99
C MET A 241 5.50 -23.84 -3.07
N GLY A 242 5.18 -22.56 -2.85
CA GLY A 242 4.36 -21.76 -3.76
C GLY A 242 3.04 -22.43 -4.10
N ASP A 243 2.72 -22.51 -5.39
CA ASP A 243 1.44 -23.04 -5.90
C ASP A 243 1.26 -24.56 -5.68
N LYS A 244 2.29 -25.27 -5.20
CA LYS A 244 2.19 -26.70 -4.84
C LYS A 244 1.53 -26.92 -3.47
N PHE A 245 1.39 -25.88 -2.66
CA PHE A 245 0.77 -25.99 -1.36
C PHE A 245 -0.76 -26.15 -1.49
N ASP A 246 -1.27 -27.29 -1.04
CA ASP A 246 -2.69 -27.67 -1.11
C ASP A 246 -3.48 -27.32 0.17
N GLY A 247 -2.87 -26.54 1.07
CA GLY A 247 -3.44 -26.21 2.38
C GLY A 247 -3.03 -27.17 3.50
N ASN A 248 -2.38 -28.30 3.20
CA ASN A 248 -1.95 -29.27 4.20
C ASN A 248 -0.42 -29.47 4.21
N LEU A 249 0.23 -28.98 5.26
CA LEU A 249 1.67 -29.13 5.45
C LEU A 249 2.01 -30.51 6.03
N ARG A 250 2.73 -31.32 5.26
CA ARG A 250 3.08 -32.70 5.63
C ARG A 250 4.53 -32.79 6.06
N ARG A 251 4.88 -33.86 6.81
CA ARG A 251 6.26 -34.13 7.25
C ARG A 251 7.27 -34.14 6.09
N ARG A 252 6.89 -34.69 4.93
CA ARG A 252 7.76 -34.71 3.73
C ARG A 252 8.11 -33.30 3.25
N ASP A 253 7.20 -32.35 3.41
CA ASP A 253 7.37 -30.98 2.95
C ASP A 253 8.40 -30.26 3.83
N LEU A 254 8.34 -30.48 5.15
CA LEU A 254 9.34 -29.99 6.11
C LEU A 254 10.75 -30.53 5.86
N GLN A 255 10.86 -31.74 5.30
CA GLN A 255 12.14 -32.40 5.00
C GLN A 255 12.67 -32.12 3.59
N THR A 256 11.82 -31.57 2.71
CA THR A 256 12.20 -31.28 1.32
C THR A 256 12.97 -29.97 1.26
N ASP A 257 14.20 -30.02 0.78
CA ASP A 257 15.06 -28.84 0.75
C ASP A 257 14.59 -27.80 -0.30
N THR A 258 14.39 -26.55 0.14
CA THR A 258 14.14 -25.38 -0.71
C THR A 258 14.90 -24.17 -0.17
N PRO A 259 15.19 -23.13 -0.99
CA PRO A 259 15.93 -21.96 -0.52
C PRO A 259 15.31 -21.27 0.71
N TRP A 260 13.98 -21.37 0.88
CA TRP A 260 13.25 -20.80 2.01
C TRP A 260 13.05 -21.78 3.18
N ASN A 261 13.36 -23.08 3.03
CA ASN A 261 13.06 -24.06 4.07
C ASN A 261 14.01 -23.90 5.27
N THR A 262 13.51 -23.26 6.33
CA THR A 262 14.24 -23.05 7.59
C THR A 262 14.33 -24.28 8.49
N TYR A 263 13.82 -25.44 8.06
CA TYR A 263 14.07 -26.74 8.70
C TYR A 263 15.31 -27.45 8.15
N THR A 264 15.73 -27.11 6.93
CA THR A 264 16.91 -27.70 6.27
C THR A 264 18.08 -26.72 6.17
N ARG A 265 17.81 -25.40 6.26
CA ARG A 265 18.81 -24.33 6.18
C ARG A 265 18.84 -23.48 7.45
N ALA A 266 20.04 -23.21 7.95
CA ALA A 266 20.25 -22.30 9.08
C ALA A 266 20.28 -20.83 8.62
N GLY A 267 19.92 -19.92 9.53
CA GLY A 267 19.85 -18.49 9.26
C GLY A 267 18.51 -18.04 8.66
N LEU A 268 18.51 -16.83 8.09
CA LEU A 268 17.35 -16.24 7.42
C LEU A 268 17.22 -16.81 5.98
N PRO A 269 15.99 -16.95 5.45
CA PRO A 269 15.78 -17.27 4.03
C PRO A 269 16.29 -16.14 3.11
N PRO A 270 16.44 -16.39 1.80
CA PRO A 270 17.05 -15.42 0.87
C PRO A 270 16.21 -14.15 0.64
N THR A 271 14.91 -14.19 0.92
CA THR A 271 13.98 -13.07 0.76
C THR A 271 12.97 -13.05 1.90
N PRO A 272 12.24 -11.94 2.09
CA PRO A 272 11.00 -11.96 2.85
C PRO A 272 10.01 -12.97 2.25
N ILE A 273 8.99 -13.34 3.02
CA ILE A 273 7.93 -14.27 2.60
C ILE A 273 6.53 -13.62 2.52
N ALA A 274 6.43 -12.34 2.89
CA ALA A 274 5.22 -11.54 2.87
C ALA A 274 5.55 -10.05 3.08
N MET A 275 4.56 -9.17 2.92
CA MET A 275 4.58 -7.76 3.28
C MET A 275 4.31 -7.59 4.79
N PRO A 276 5.33 -7.27 5.63
CA PRO A 276 5.12 -7.09 7.05
C PRO A 276 4.47 -5.73 7.36
N GLY A 277 3.65 -5.72 8.42
CA GLY A 277 3.12 -4.50 9.00
C GLY A 277 4.13 -3.75 9.86
N LYS A 278 3.76 -2.54 10.30
CA LYS A 278 4.58 -1.73 11.22
C LYS A 278 4.89 -2.46 12.53
N ALA A 279 3.92 -3.19 13.08
CA ALA A 279 4.10 -3.92 14.33
C ALA A 279 5.18 -5.00 14.20
N SER A 280 5.21 -5.74 13.08
CA SER A 280 6.19 -6.79 12.83
C SER A 280 7.57 -6.25 12.50
N LEU A 281 7.66 -5.12 11.78
CA LEU A 281 8.91 -4.38 11.61
C LEU A 281 9.50 -3.95 12.96
N MET A 282 8.68 -3.38 13.84
CA MET A 282 9.14 -2.95 15.16
C MET A 282 9.49 -4.11 16.08
N ALA A 283 8.72 -5.21 16.06
CA ALA A 283 9.03 -6.40 16.85
C ALA A 283 10.34 -7.05 16.42
N ALA A 284 10.63 -7.10 15.11
CA ALA A 284 11.92 -7.58 14.60
C ALA A 284 13.08 -6.64 14.97
N ALA A 285 12.83 -5.32 15.03
CA ALA A 285 13.81 -4.34 15.46
C ALA A 285 14.10 -4.39 16.97
N GLN A 286 13.04 -4.52 17.77
CA GLN A 286 13.02 -4.39 19.22
C GLN A 286 12.30 -5.59 19.85
N PRO A 287 12.85 -6.81 19.72
CA PRO A 287 12.23 -7.99 20.30
C PRO A 287 12.18 -7.92 21.82
N ALA A 288 11.24 -8.64 22.45
CA ALA A 288 11.16 -8.74 23.90
C ALA A 288 12.47 -9.30 24.48
N SER A 289 12.93 -8.74 25.62
CA SER A 289 14.15 -9.20 26.27
C SER A 289 13.89 -10.47 27.10
N ASN A 290 14.16 -11.64 26.50
CA ASN A 290 14.03 -12.94 27.15
C ASN A 290 15.00 -13.98 26.54
N ARG A 291 15.00 -15.20 27.09
CA ARG A 291 15.84 -16.33 26.65
C ARG A 291 15.06 -17.45 25.95
N ALA A 292 13.81 -17.21 25.57
CA ALA A 292 13.00 -18.23 24.93
C ALA A 292 13.63 -18.65 23.59
N LEU A 293 13.65 -19.95 23.36
CA LEU A 293 14.13 -20.58 22.12
C LEU A 293 13.02 -21.37 21.42
N TYR A 294 11.88 -21.59 22.08
CA TYR A 294 10.78 -22.38 21.57
C TYR A 294 9.46 -21.72 21.92
N PHE A 295 8.46 -21.93 21.08
CA PHE A 295 7.08 -21.58 21.37
C PHE A 295 6.14 -22.64 20.81
N VAL A 296 4.96 -22.79 21.42
CA VAL A 296 3.88 -23.67 20.96
C VAL A 296 2.54 -23.00 21.22
N ALA A 297 1.61 -23.10 20.28
CA ALA A 297 0.26 -22.58 20.46
C ALA A 297 -0.48 -23.33 21.58
N ARG A 298 -1.21 -22.59 22.42
CA ARG A 298 -2.03 -23.12 23.52
C ARG A 298 -3.43 -23.58 23.09
N GLY A 299 -3.86 -23.23 21.87
CA GLY A 299 -5.19 -23.53 21.35
C GLY A 299 -6.25 -22.44 21.62
N ASP A 300 -5.97 -21.48 22.51
CA ASP A 300 -6.80 -20.31 22.81
C ASP A 300 -6.41 -19.05 21.99
N GLY A 301 -5.49 -19.21 21.04
CA GLY A 301 -4.91 -18.13 20.25
C GLY A 301 -3.60 -17.56 20.80
N SER A 302 -3.22 -17.90 22.05
CA SER A 302 -1.94 -17.50 22.65
C SER A 302 -0.87 -18.61 22.56
N SER A 303 0.37 -18.24 22.87
CA SER A 303 1.54 -19.12 22.79
C SER A 303 2.20 -19.34 24.14
N GLN A 304 2.68 -20.56 24.38
CA GLN A 304 3.58 -20.87 25.49
C GLN A 304 5.02 -20.81 25.01
N PHE A 305 5.84 -19.96 25.65
CA PHE A 305 7.26 -19.82 25.37
C PHE A 305 8.11 -20.68 26.31
N SER A 306 9.25 -21.18 25.84
CA SER A 306 10.17 -22.03 26.60
C SER A 306 11.62 -21.74 26.21
N ASP A 307 12.51 -21.78 27.19
CA ASP A 307 13.96 -21.55 27.03
C ASP A 307 14.74 -22.81 26.66
N ASN A 308 14.18 -24.00 26.92
CA ASN A 308 14.80 -25.29 26.62
C ASN A 308 13.82 -26.30 26.02
N LEU A 309 14.38 -27.34 25.39
CA LEU A 309 13.63 -28.35 24.65
C LEU A 309 12.73 -29.22 25.55
N ASP A 310 13.19 -29.57 26.76
CA ASP A 310 12.39 -30.39 27.68
C ASP A 310 11.14 -29.64 28.16
N ALA A 311 11.28 -28.34 28.47
CA ALA A 311 10.16 -27.48 28.81
C ALA A 311 9.18 -27.34 27.63
N HIS A 312 9.70 -27.18 26.41
CA HIS A 312 8.89 -27.15 25.21
C HIS A 312 8.13 -28.45 24.98
N ASN A 313 8.78 -29.61 25.11
CA ASN A 313 8.13 -30.92 24.94
C ASN A 313 7.02 -31.14 25.98
N ARG A 314 7.22 -30.72 27.23
CA ARG A 314 6.16 -30.73 28.25
C ARG A 314 4.99 -29.82 27.86
N ALA A 315 5.26 -28.63 27.33
CA ALA A 315 4.21 -27.73 26.84
C ALA A 315 3.45 -28.32 25.64
N VAL A 316 4.14 -28.95 24.68
CA VAL A 316 3.52 -29.64 23.54
C VAL A 316 2.59 -30.75 24.03
N ASN A 317 3.05 -31.60 24.96
CA ASN A 317 2.23 -32.66 25.52
C ASN A 317 0.96 -32.10 26.19
N LYS A 318 1.11 -31.03 26.97
CA LYS A 318 0.00 -30.36 27.67
C LYS A 318 -1.03 -29.72 26.72
N TYR A 319 -0.57 -28.93 25.74
CA TYR A 319 -1.45 -28.07 24.94
C TYR A 319 -1.90 -28.68 23.61
N GLN A 320 -1.11 -29.57 23.02
CA GLN A 320 -1.40 -30.16 21.71
C GLN A 320 -1.85 -31.63 21.79
N ARG A 321 -1.35 -32.38 22.78
CA ARG A 321 -1.64 -33.82 22.91
C ARG A 321 -2.60 -34.16 24.06
N GLY A 322 -2.94 -33.18 24.90
CA GLY A 322 -3.83 -33.37 26.05
C GLY A 322 -3.29 -34.35 27.10
N GLN A 323 -1.96 -34.43 27.22
CA GLN A 323 -1.24 -35.29 28.17
C GLN A 323 -0.77 -34.51 29.40
#